data_AF-A0A1G4RY41-F1
#
_entry.id   AF-A0A1G4RY41-F1
#
_cell.length_a   1.000
_cell.length_b   1.000
_cell.length_c   1.000
_cell.angle_alpha   90.00
_cell.angle_beta   90.00
_cell.angle_gamma   90.00
#
_symmetry.space_group_name_H-M   'P 1'
#
loop_
_entity.id
_entity.type
_entity.pdbx_description
1 polymer ?
#
loop_
_entity_poly.entity_id
_entity_poly.type
_entity_poly.pdbx_seq_one_letter_code
_entity_poly.pdbx_strand_id
1 'polypeptide(L)' 'MKLKFNCLLLAACLGMSVNAFAIDGPKPVKPRHKTSAPPKKFIDPANMDLSVKPGDDFFEYANGGWLKQNGIPC' A
#
# COMPACT_ATOMS: atom_id res chain seq x y z
N MET A 1 -23.44 54.41 29.02
CA MET A 1 -22.51 53.28 29.29
C MET A 1 -22.78 52.02 28.47
N LYS A 2 -23.82 51.95 27.60
CA LYS A 2 -24.11 50.76 26.78
C LYS A 2 -23.27 50.62 25.49
N LEU A 3 -22.77 51.73 24.95
CA LEU A 3 -22.03 51.74 23.68
C LEU A 3 -20.58 51.21 23.81
N LYS A 4 -19.93 51.46 24.97
CA LYS A 4 -18.57 50.96 25.26
C LYS A 4 -18.55 49.45 25.50
N PHE A 5 -19.65 48.91 26.03
CA PHE A 5 -19.82 47.48 26.30
C PHE A 5 -20.05 46.68 25.00
N ASN A 6 -20.80 47.23 24.04
CA ASN A 6 -20.97 46.62 22.72
C ASN A 6 -19.66 46.56 21.91
N CYS A 7 -18.80 47.59 21.97
CA CYS A 7 -17.49 47.53 21.33
C CYS A 7 -16.54 46.53 22.01
N LEU A 8 -16.64 46.37 23.34
CA LEU A 8 -15.84 45.37 24.07
C LEU A 8 -16.28 43.93 23.75
N LEU A 9 -17.58 43.71 23.55
CA LEU A 9 -18.15 42.42 23.11
C LEU A 9 -17.85 42.09 21.64
N LEU A 10 -17.80 43.09 20.75
CA LEU A 10 -17.40 42.90 19.35
C LEU A 10 -15.91 42.57 19.19
N ALA A 11 -15.05 43.03 20.10
CA ALA A 11 -13.62 42.71 20.09
C ALA A 11 -13.31 41.29 20.62
N ALA A 12 -14.24 40.64 21.33
CA ALA A 12 -14.05 39.30 21.89
C ALA A 12 -14.40 38.16 20.90
N CYS A 13 -15.12 38.46 19.81
CA CYS A 13 -15.49 37.46 18.80
C CYS A 13 -14.44 37.26 17.69
N LEU A 14 -13.36 38.05 17.68
CA LEU A 14 -12.31 38.01 16.66
C LEU A 14 -11.02 37.30 17.12
N GLY A 15 -11.13 36.40 18.10
CA GLY A 15 -9.98 35.81 18.79
C GLY A 15 -10.07 34.29 18.94
N MET A 16 -10.52 33.55 17.93
CA MET A 16 -10.42 32.08 17.91
C MET A 16 -10.50 31.50 16.48
N SER A 17 -9.83 32.13 15.51
CA SER A 17 -9.67 31.56 14.16
C SER A 17 -8.18 31.34 13.87
N VAL A 18 -7.59 30.25 14.37
CA VAL A 18 -6.42 29.56 13.78
C VAL A 18 -6.03 28.35 14.64
N ASN A 19 -6.84 27.29 14.65
CA ASN A 19 -6.35 25.96 15.06
C ASN A 19 -6.92 24.85 14.16
N ALA A 20 -7.22 25.18 12.89
CA ALA A 20 -7.81 24.22 11.95
C ALA A 20 -6.77 23.43 11.12
N PHE A 21 -5.46 23.68 11.25
CA PHE A 21 -4.46 23.00 10.41
C PHE A 21 -3.07 23.04 11.07
N ALA A 22 -2.76 22.12 11.99
CA ALA A 22 -1.36 21.72 12.29
C ALA A 22 -1.25 20.63 13.39
N ILE A 23 -1.90 19.46 13.28
CA ILE A 23 -1.48 18.28 14.09
C ILE A 23 -1.53 16.99 13.27
N ASP A 24 -0.99 17.02 12.06
CA ASP A 24 -0.40 15.83 11.45
C ASP A 24 0.83 16.30 10.67
N GLY A 25 1.87 16.75 11.39
CA GLY A 25 3.20 16.85 10.81
C GLY A 25 3.62 15.50 10.24
N PRO A 26 4.53 15.44 9.25
CA PRO A 26 4.96 14.20 8.64
C PRO A 26 5.44 13.25 9.75
N LYS A 27 4.67 12.17 9.99
CA LYS A 27 5.04 11.17 10.97
C LYS A 27 6.37 10.57 10.49
N PRO A 28 7.38 10.44 11.37
CA PRO A 28 8.66 9.86 10.98
C PRO A 28 8.38 8.46 10.45
N VAL A 29 8.60 8.29 9.14
CA VAL A 29 8.50 6.98 8.50
C VAL A 29 9.64 6.18 9.10
N LYS A 30 9.30 5.23 9.99
CA LYS A 30 10.31 4.32 10.56
C LYS A 30 11.14 3.77 9.41
N PRO A 31 12.48 3.79 9.48
CA PRO A 31 13.33 3.23 8.43
C PRO A 31 12.89 1.79 8.21
N ARG A 32 12.29 1.51 7.04
CA ARG A 32 12.05 0.13 6.61
C ARG A 32 13.44 -0.50 6.55
N HIS A 33 13.69 -1.52 7.38
CA HIS A 33 14.87 -2.35 7.25
C HIS A 33 14.96 -2.77 5.78
N LYS A 34 15.97 -2.29 5.07
CA LYS A 34 16.30 -2.81 3.74
C LYS A 34 16.89 -4.19 3.97
N THR A 35 16.02 -5.19 4.07
CA THR A 35 16.44 -6.58 3.95
C THR A 35 16.98 -6.73 2.53
N SER A 36 18.28 -6.81 2.38
CA SER A 36 19.00 -6.95 1.11
C SER A 36 18.83 -8.35 0.49
N ALA A 37 17.72 -9.03 0.78
CA ALA A 37 17.43 -10.30 0.15
C ALA A 37 17.15 -10.07 -1.34
N PRO A 38 17.72 -10.89 -2.24
CA PRO A 38 17.36 -10.84 -3.63
C PRO A 38 15.85 -11.04 -3.79
N PRO A 39 15.21 -10.39 -4.77
CA PRO A 39 13.78 -10.55 -5.00
C PRO A 39 13.46 -12.03 -5.23
N LYS A 40 12.65 -12.60 -4.35
CA LYS A 40 12.20 -13.99 -4.48
C LYS A 40 11.32 -14.08 -5.71
N LYS A 41 11.68 -14.92 -6.68
CA LYS A 41 10.78 -15.24 -7.79
C LYS A 41 9.69 -16.15 -7.23
N PHE A 42 8.46 -15.64 -7.20
CA PHE A 42 7.29 -16.39 -6.73
C PHE A 42 6.69 -17.27 -7.84
N ILE A 43 6.91 -16.89 -9.09
CA ILE A 43 6.50 -17.64 -10.28
C ILE A 43 7.76 -17.92 -11.10
N ASP A 44 7.95 -19.18 -11.47
CA ASP A 44 9.04 -19.61 -12.33
C ASP A 44 8.47 -20.01 -13.71
N PRO A 45 8.74 -19.24 -14.78
CA PRO A 45 8.30 -19.57 -16.13
C PRO A 45 8.78 -20.93 -16.63
N ALA A 46 9.88 -21.47 -16.07
CA ALA A 46 10.37 -22.80 -16.46
C ALA A 46 9.40 -23.94 -16.10
N ASN A 47 8.51 -23.71 -15.14
CA ASN A 47 7.48 -24.68 -14.73
C ASN A 47 6.22 -24.63 -15.61
N MET A 48 6.09 -23.61 -16.46
CA MET A 48 4.89 -23.35 -17.25
C MET A 48 4.97 -23.99 -18.63
N ASP A 49 3.82 -24.42 -19.16
CA ASP A 49 3.67 -24.80 -20.57
C ASP A 49 2.98 -23.68 -21.36
N LEU A 50 3.79 -22.84 -22.03
CA LEU A 50 3.31 -21.70 -22.81
C LEU A 50 2.66 -22.08 -24.14
N SER A 51 2.62 -23.38 -24.50
CA SER A 51 1.88 -23.85 -25.68
C SER A 51 0.38 -24.00 -25.41
N VAL A 52 -0.01 -24.14 -24.15
CA VAL A 52 -1.40 -24.23 -23.71
C VAL A 52 -1.94 -22.84 -23.43
N LYS A 53 -3.15 -22.53 -23.90
CA LYS A 53 -3.78 -21.26 -23.53
C LYS A 53 -4.30 -21.37 -22.09
N PRO A 54 -4.07 -20.35 -21.25
CA PRO A 54 -4.52 -20.39 -19.86
C PRO A 54 -6.05 -20.50 -19.70
N GLY A 55 -6.82 -20.14 -20.72
CA GLY A 55 -8.28 -20.28 -20.72
C GLY A 55 -8.80 -21.68 -21.07
N ASP A 56 -7.96 -22.52 -21.69
CA ASP A 56 -8.34 -23.88 -22.07
C ASP A 56 -8.05 -24.85 -20.91
N ASP A 57 -6.82 -24.80 -20.38
CA ASP A 57 -6.42 -25.52 -19.17
C ASP A 57 -5.35 -24.72 -18.41
N PHE A 58 -5.77 -24.09 -17.31
CA PHE A 58 -4.86 -23.31 -16.48
C PHE A 58 -3.88 -24.18 -15.68
N PHE A 59 -4.27 -25.39 -15.31
CA PHE A 59 -3.41 -26.28 -14.53
C PHE A 59 -2.22 -26.73 -15.36
N GLU A 60 -2.46 -27.18 -16.59
CA GLU A 60 -1.40 -27.54 -17.54
C GLU A 60 -0.56 -26.33 -17.95
N TYR A 61 -1.17 -25.18 -18.23
CA TYR A 61 -0.44 -23.95 -18.53
C TYR A 61 0.55 -23.56 -17.40
N ALA A 62 0.10 -23.61 -16.15
CA ALA A 62 0.91 -23.15 -15.02
C ALA A 62 1.96 -24.19 -14.57
N ASN A 63 1.68 -25.50 -14.71
CA ASN A 63 2.49 -26.57 -14.12
C ASN A 63 3.05 -27.59 -15.12
N GLY A 64 2.64 -27.54 -16.39
CA GLY A 64 2.97 -28.56 -17.39
C GLY A 64 4.47 -28.73 -17.62
N GLY A 65 5.26 -27.66 -17.52
CA GLY A 65 6.72 -27.73 -17.55
C GLY A 65 7.30 -28.53 -16.38
N TRP A 66 6.76 -28.32 -15.17
CA TRP A 66 7.19 -29.04 -13.98
C TRP A 66 6.81 -30.53 -14.03
N LEU A 67 5.57 -30.84 -14.44
CA LEU A 67 5.07 -32.21 -14.56
C LEU A 67 5.91 -33.05 -15.51
N LYS A 68 6.37 -32.46 -16.62
CA LYS A 68 7.24 -33.13 -17.61
C LYS A 68 8.63 -33.44 -17.07
N GLN A 69 9.13 -32.62 -16.14
CA GLN A 69 10.50 -32.71 -15.62
C GLN A 69 10.60 -33.55 -14.33
N ASN A 70 9.50 -33.72 -13.59
CA ASN A 70 9.53 -34.30 -12.24
C ASN A 70 8.57 -35.48 -12.13
N GLY A 71 9.13 -36.70 -12.11
CA GLY A 71 8.39 -37.93 -11.81
C GLY A 71 8.19 -38.14 -10.31
N ILE A 72 7.17 -38.91 -9.93
CA ILE A 72 6.94 -39.30 -8.53
C ILE A 72 7.97 -40.37 -8.14
N PRO A 73 8.80 -40.15 -7.11
CA PRO A 73 9.72 -41.17 -6.63
C PRO A 73 8.96 -42.38 -6.07
N CYS A 74 9.42 -43.58 -6.42
CA CYS A 74 8.93 -44.84 -5.88
C CYS A 74 9.81 -45.37 -4.75
#